data_AF-A0A7S7TPS5-F1
#
_entry.id   AF-A0A7S7TPS5-F1
#
_cell.length_a   1.000
_cell.length_b   1.000
_cell.length_c   1.000
_cell.angle_alpha   90.00
_cell.angle_beta   90.00
_cell.angle_gamma   90.00
#
_symmetry.space_group_name_H-M   'P 1'
#
loop_
_entity.id
_entity.type
_entity.pdbx_description
1 polymer ?
#
loop_
_entity_poly.entity_id
_entity_poly.type
_entity_poly.pdbx_seq_one_letter_code
_entity_poly.pdbx_strand_id
1 'polypeptide(L)'
;MKLFGIAAFAVFASLTVDGAWALDFSVRCQGKPSSGAYFATFDTNAKTAVFESPSVNETTVDGTNVFAGEIVSSGDRPDGKIEFTLRVVGGKFTLTYDVTAKRMIWPGFNDAPSHPCTVTAARSVLDFRAFGSVQHPITIKCAEAGYMFFTIDLESKRALFERDGGPIYRAQVAAVRGDDIDILMKEGTPGRISWSRSGRTITFESADGNRGSPRQCEEIAPRTMIEYHNRLR
;
A
#
# COMPACT_ATOMS: atom_id res chain seq x y z
N MET A 1 -11.89 -22.21 66.87
CA MET A 1 -11.04 -22.70 65.75
C MET A 1 -11.86 -22.58 64.47
N LYS A 2 -11.23 -22.10 63.38
CA LYS A 2 -11.77 -21.74 62.04
C LYS A 2 -12.03 -20.24 61.82
N LEU A 3 -10.95 -19.54 61.47
CA LEU A 3 -10.99 -18.30 60.68
C LEU A 3 -11.42 -18.65 59.25
N PHE A 4 -12.37 -17.90 58.70
CA PHE A 4 -12.69 -17.89 57.27
C PHE A 4 -11.63 -17.04 56.54
N GLY A 5 -10.83 -17.70 55.68
CA GLY A 5 -9.88 -17.05 54.80
C GLY A 5 -10.57 -16.49 53.56
N ILE A 6 -10.53 -15.18 53.41
CA ILE A 6 -10.89 -14.48 52.17
C ILE A 6 -9.70 -14.61 51.22
N ALA A 7 -9.81 -15.47 50.21
CA ALA A 7 -8.85 -15.53 49.12
C ALA A 7 -9.19 -14.44 48.10
N ALA A 8 -8.50 -13.31 48.19
CA ALA A 8 -8.51 -12.28 47.15
C ALA A 8 -7.71 -12.79 45.94
N PHE A 9 -8.41 -13.18 44.88
CA PHE A 9 -7.80 -13.51 43.60
C PHE A 9 -7.48 -12.20 42.87
N ALA A 10 -6.23 -11.74 42.98
CA ALA A 10 -5.71 -10.63 42.20
C ALA A 10 -5.59 -11.08 40.73
N VAL A 11 -6.60 -10.78 39.92
CA VAL A 11 -6.52 -10.88 38.46
C VAL A 11 -5.58 -9.78 38.00
N PHE A 12 -4.32 -10.15 37.72
CA PHE A 12 -3.42 -9.31 36.95
C PHE A 12 -4.00 -9.21 35.53
N ALA A 13 -4.81 -8.18 35.30
CA ALA A 13 -5.10 -7.71 33.96
C ALA A 13 -3.79 -7.19 33.37
N SER A 14 -3.09 -8.05 32.65
CA SER A 14 -2.01 -7.66 31.75
C SER A 14 -2.60 -6.75 30.69
N LEU A 15 -2.48 -5.44 30.93
CA LEU A 15 -2.59 -4.39 29.94
C LEU A 15 -1.50 -4.63 28.89
N THR A 16 -1.82 -5.41 27.86
CA THR A 16 -1.05 -5.37 26.62
C THR A 16 -1.36 -4.02 25.98
N VAL A 17 -0.45 -3.08 26.18
CA VAL A 17 -0.35 -1.92 25.30
C VAL A 17 -0.12 -2.49 23.90
N ASP A 18 -1.11 -2.35 23.03
CA ASP A 18 -1.04 -2.77 21.62
C ASP A 18 0.04 -1.94 20.91
N GLY A 19 1.28 -2.40 21.06
CA GLY A 19 2.42 -2.04 20.23
C GLY A 19 2.64 -3.12 19.18
N ALA A 20 1.62 -3.41 18.37
CA ALA A 20 1.72 -4.36 17.27
C ALA A 20 1.44 -3.64 15.95
N TRP A 21 2.44 -2.90 15.44
CA TRP A 21 2.48 -2.51 14.04
C TRP A 21 2.85 -3.72 13.18
N ALA A 22 1.94 -4.71 13.15
CA ALA A 22 2.07 -5.92 12.33
C ALA A 22 1.46 -5.75 10.93
N LEU A 23 0.90 -4.57 10.64
CA LEU A 23 0.28 -4.21 9.38
C LEU A 23 1.09 -3.10 8.71
N ASP A 24 1.26 -3.21 7.39
CA ASP A 24 1.86 -2.17 6.57
C ASP A 24 1.12 -0.84 6.78
N PHE A 25 1.87 0.25 6.79
CA PHE A 25 1.30 1.58 6.94
C PHE A 25 2.07 2.61 6.13
N SER A 26 1.44 3.76 5.90
CA SER A 26 2.09 4.88 5.25
C SER A 26 2.11 6.10 6.14
N VAL A 27 3.06 7.00 5.89
CA VAL A 27 3.09 8.33 6.45
C VAL A 27 3.01 9.33 5.31
N ARG A 28 2.06 10.27 5.41
CA ARG A 28 1.97 11.44 4.53
C ARG A 28 2.65 12.60 5.23
N CYS A 29 3.76 13.08 4.68
CA CYS A 29 4.53 14.16 5.25
C CYS A 29 4.36 15.44 4.41
N GLN A 30 4.32 16.59 5.10
CA GLN A 30 4.29 17.88 4.41
C GLN A 30 5.66 18.16 3.79
N GLY A 31 5.70 18.40 2.47
CA GLY A 31 6.89 18.95 1.79
C GLY A 31 7.00 20.46 2.02
N LYS A 32 7.82 21.14 1.21
CA LYS A 32 7.81 22.62 1.17
C LYS A 32 6.45 23.09 0.66
N PRO A 33 6.03 24.32 1.01
CA PRO A 33 4.82 24.95 0.49
C PRO A 33 4.67 24.92 -1.04
N SER A 34 5.76 24.72 -1.78
CA SER A 34 5.81 24.69 -3.25
C SER A 34 6.02 23.29 -3.86
N SER A 35 6.05 22.22 -3.05
CA SER A 35 6.43 20.87 -3.51
C SER A 35 5.40 19.78 -3.18
N GLY A 36 4.23 20.14 -2.65
CA GLY A 36 3.22 19.16 -2.25
C GLY A 36 3.66 18.23 -1.11
N ALA A 37 2.82 17.22 -0.83
CA ALA A 37 3.12 16.19 0.16
C ALA A 37 3.94 15.06 -0.45
N TYR A 38 4.66 14.32 0.40
CA TYR A 38 5.40 13.12 0.05
C TYR A 38 5.02 11.97 0.98
N PHE A 39 5.37 10.74 0.60
CA PHE A 39 4.92 9.55 1.30
C PHE A 39 6.06 8.57 1.56
N ALA A 40 6.00 7.90 2.70
CA ALA A 40 6.79 6.69 2.95
C ALA A 40 5.84 5.58 3.41
N THR A 41 5.92 4.42 2.77
CA THR A 41 5.16 3.22 3.13
C THR A 41 6.12 2.19 3.71
N PHE A 42 5.77 1.63 4.86
CA PHE A 42 6.64 0.74 5.64
C PHE A 42 6.00 -0.63 5.80
N ASP A 43 6.81 -1.66 5.56
CA ASP A 43 6.61 -3.01 6.09
C ASP A 43 7.74 -3.24 7.09
N THR A 44 7.42 -3.06 8.36
CA THR A 44 8.36 -3.19 9.48
C THR A 44 8.80 -4.63 9.69
N ASN A 45 7.99 -5.61 9.30
CA ASN A 45 8.30 -7.03 9.43
C ASN A 45 9.33 -7.46 8.37
N ALA A 46 9.10 -7.11 7.10
CA ALA A 46 10.04 -7.37 6.02
C ALA A 46 11.24 -6.41 6.01
N LYS A 47 11.24 -5.40 6.88
CA LYS A 47 12.25 -4.34 6.95
C LYS A 47 12.41 -3.59 5.63
N THR A 48 11.30 -3.34 4.94
CA THR A 48 11.30 -2.64 3.66
C THR A 48 10.49 -1.36 3.74
N ALA A 49 10.88 -0.39 2.91
CA ALA A 49 10.12 0.83 2.73
C ALA A 49 10.03 1.20 1.26
N VAL A 50 8.99 1.95 0.90
CA VAL A 50 8.87 2.63 -0.38
C VAL A 50 8.66 4.11 -0.10
N PHE A 51 9.53 4.94 -0.67
CA PHE A 51 9.45 6.39 -0.54
C PHE A 51 9.03 7.01 -1.87
N GLU A 52 7.99 7.83 -1.83
CA GLU A 52 7.52 8.62 -2.97
C GLU A 52 7.91 10.07 -2.71
N SER A 53 8.69 10.66 -3.61
CA SER A 53 9.10 12.06 -3.50
C SER A 53 7.89 12.99 -3.62
N PRO A 54 8.01 14.25 -3.16
CA PRO A 54 7.01 15.25 -3.48
C PRO A 54 6.87 15.40 -5.00
N SER A 55 5.66 15.70 -5.48
CA SER A 55 5.43 15.95 -6.91
C SER A 55 6.05 17.28 -7.31
N VAL A 56 6.59 17.36 -8.53
CA VAL A 56 7.14 18.61 -9.08
C VAL A 56 6.02 19.55 -9.57
N ASN A 57 4.82 18.99 -9.76
CA ASN A 57 3.61 19.71 -10.10
C ASN A 57 2.47 19.27 -9.17
N GLU A 58 1.79 20.20 -8.51
CA GLU A 58 0.63 19.90 -7.65
C GLU A 58 -0.65 19.65 -8.45
N THR A 59 -0.61 19.64 -9.77
CA THR A 59 -1.76 19.32 -10.64
C THR A 59 -1.53 18.09 -11.52
N THR A 60 -0.28 17.64 -11.66
CA THR A 60 0.06 16.39 -12.36
C THR A 60 1.05 15.60 -11.50
N VAL A 61 0.94 14.27 -11.46
CA VAL A 61 1.88 13.38 -10.73
C VAL A 61 3.25 13.28 -11.40
N ASP A 62 3.49 14.10 -12.43
CA ASP A 62 4.71 14.11 -13.21
C ASP A 62 5.90 14.48 -12.33
N GLY A 63 6.94 13.65 -12.44
CA GLY A 63 8.19 13.80 -11.70
C GLY A 63 8.15 13.35 -10.23
N THR A 64 7.07 12.67 -9.79
CA THR A 64 7.11 11.87 -8.55
C THR A 64 8.05 10.69 -8.75
N ASN A 65 9.16 10.69 -8.04
CA ASN A 65 10.12 9.59 -8.02
C ASN A 65 9.76 8.60 -6.91
N VAL A 66 9.98 7.32 -7.17
CA VAL A 66 9.70 6.25 -6.20
C VAL A 66 10.99 5.50 -5.92
N PHE A 67 11.32 5.38 -4.64
CA PHE A 67 12.59 4.86 -4.17
C PHE A 67 12.41 3.68 -3.24
N ALA A 68 13.30 2.72 -3.48
CA ALA A 68 13.58 1.57 -2.66
C ALA A 68 14.15 1.98 -1.31
N GLY A 69 13.47 1.63 -0.23
CA GLY A 69 13.94 1.77 1.14
C GLY A 69 14.25 0.45 1.83
N GLU A 70 15.25 0.47 2.71
CA GLU A 70 15.60 -0.62 3.64
C GLU A 70 15.53 -0.08 5.07
N ILE A 71 14.73 -0.71 5.93
CA ILE A 71 14.56 -0.31 7.33
C ILE A 71 15.74 -0.84 8.16
N VAL A 72 16.46 0.07 8.80
CA VAL A 72 17.61 -0.19 9.67
C VAL A 72 17.17 -0.31 11.15
N SER A 73 16.10 0.39 11.53
CA SER A 73 15.48 0.35 12.86
C SER A 73 13.96 0.41 12.71
N SER A 74 13.23 -0.45 13.39
CA SER A 74 11.78 -0.68 13.21
C SER A 74 10.89 0.09 14.20
N GLY A 75 11.44 1.05 14.96
CA GLY A 75 10.68 1.81 15.95
C GLY A 75 10.35 1.03 17.23
N ASP A 76 10.83 -0.20 17.34
CA ASP A 76 10.81 -1.07 18.52
C ASP A 76 11.83 -0.67 19.59
N ARG A 77 12.73 0.24 19.25
CA ARG A 77 13.67 0.86 20.20
C ARG A 77 12.94 1.85 21.12
N PRO A 78 13.48 2.14 22.31
CA PRO A 78 12.89 3.09 23.26
C PRO A 78 12.69 4.51 22.70
N ASP A 79 13.41 4.87 21.64
CA ASP A 79 13.28 6.15 20.97
C ASP A 79 12.05 6.23 20.04
N GLY A 80 11.39 5.11 19.74
CA GLY A 80 10.22 5.06 18.87
C GLY A 80 10.51 5.50 17.44
N LYS A 81 11.75 5.31 16.97
CA LYS A 81 12.21 5.80 15.65
C LYS A 81 12.37 4.70 14.63
N ILE A 82 11.76 4.91 13.48
CA ILE A 82 11.96 4.09 12.28
C ILE A 82 13.03 4.75 11.44
N GLU A 83 14.19 4.12 11.34
CA GLU A 83 15.30 4.58 10.50
C GLU A 83 15.34 3.74 9.23
N PHE A 84 15.43 4.38 8.07
CA PHE A 84 15.47 3.68 6.79
C PHE A 84 16.38 4.38 5.79
N THR A 85 16.98 3.59 4.91
CA THR A 85 17.90 4.08 3.88
C THR A 85 17.27 3.93 2.51
N LEU A 86 17.31 5.01 1.73
CA LEU A 86 16.91 5.02 0.33
C LEU A 86 18.12 4.84 -0.57
N ARG A 87 18.00 3.98 -1.58
CA ARG A 87 19.00 3.88 -2.64
C ARG A 87 18.63 4.84 -3.77
N VAL A 88 19.53 5.76 -4.09
CA VAL A 88 19.38 6.72 -5.18
C VAL A 88 20.56 6.64 -6.14
N VAL A 89 20.42 7.24 -7.32
CA VAL A 89 21.57 7.49 -8.20
C VAL A 89 22.54 8.43 -7.47
N GLY A 90 23.77 7.96 -7.22
CA GLY A 90 24.80 8.75 -6.54
C GLY A 90 24.98 8.49 -5.04
N GLY A 91 24.22 7.57 -4.42
CA GLY A 91 24.50 7.15 -3.04
C GLY A 91 23.32 6.55 -2.27
N LYS A 92 23.41 6.65 -0.95
CA LYS A 92 22.36 6.26 0.00
C LYS A 92 21.97 7.49 0.82
N PHE A 93 20.68 7.66 1.07
CA PHE A 93 20.16 8.67 1.98
C PHE A 93 19.47 8.00 3.15
N THR A 94 19.72 8.47 4.37
CA THR A 94 19.03 8.00 5.57
C THR A 94 17.94 8.98 5.95
N LEU A 95 16.76 8.46 6.23
CA LEU A 95 15.64 9.19 6.79
C LEU A 95 15.21 8.53 8.10
N THR A 96 14.62 9.32 8.99
CA THR A 96 14.12 8.81 10.27
C THR A 96 12.71 9.30 10.50
N TYR A 97 11.76 8.39 10.64
CA TYR A 97 10.41 8.71 11.09
C TYR A 97 10.32 8.55 12.61
N ASP A 98 10.05 9.66 13.31
CA ASP A 98 9.76 9.68 14.74
C ASP A 98 8.27 9.40 14.94
N VAL A 99 7.94 8.20 15.42
CA VAL A 99 6.55 7.74 15.58
C VAL A 99 5.82 8.57 16.62
N THR A 100 6.51 8.94 17.70
CA THR A 100 5.94 9.69 18.82
C THR A 100 5.63 11.12 18.42
N ALA A 101 6.60 11.81 17.82
CA ALA A 101 6.44 13.19 17.36
C ALA A 101 5.60 13.28 16.07
N LYS A 102 5.41 12.16 15.37
CA LYS A 102 4.83 12.07 14.02
C LYS A 102 5.55 13.00 13.05
N ARG A 103 6.89 12.91 13.03
CA ARG A 103 7.74 13.74 12.17
C ARG A 103 8.73 12.92 11.38
N MET A 104 8.92 13.28 10.11
CA MET A 104 10.01 12.76 9.29
C MET A 104 11.22 13.68 9.45
N ILE A 105 12.34 13.09 9.81
CA ILE A 105 13.65 13.74 9.84
C ILE A 105 14.36 13.42 8.53
N TRP A 106 14.55 14.44 7.70
CA TRP A 106 15.19 14.32 6.39
C TRP A 106 16.23 15.43 6.23
N PRO A 107 17.51 15.16 6.57
CA PRO A 107 18.57 16.18 6.55
C PRO A 107 18.87 16.76 5.15
N GLY A 108 18.55 16.03 4.09
CA GLY A 108 18.79 16.43 2.70
C GLY A 108 17.69 17.29 2.07
N PHE A 109 16.61 17.58 2.78
CA PHE A 109 15.55 18.46 2.31
C PHE A 109 15.75 19.85 2.92
N ASN A 110 16.26 20.80 2.14
CA ASN A 110 16.67 22.13 2.62
C ASN A 110 15.55 22.88 3.40
N ASP A 111 15.97 23.75 4.31
CA ASP A 111 15.24 24.73 5.16
C ASP A 111 14.68 24.22 6.49
N ALA A 112 14.25 22.96 6.59
CA ALA A 112 13.90 22.35 7.89
C ALA A 112 14.11 20.84 7.85
N PRO A 113 15.00 20.26 8.67
CA PRO A 113 15.28 18.83 8.63
C PRO A 113 14.14 17.96 9.18
N SER A 114 13.03 18.56 9.64
CA SER A 114 11.95 17.86 10.34
C SER A 114 10.58 18.29 9.85
N HIS A 115 9.80 17.34 9.36
CA HIS A 115 8.54 17.55 8.67
C HIS A 115 7.38 16.90 9.43
N PRO A 116 6.26 17.59 9.67
CA PRO A 116 5.09 16.96 10.26
C PRO A 116 4.49 15.92 9.29
N CYS A 117 4.04 14.81 9.85
CA CYS A 117 3.44 13.72 9.08
C CYS A 117 2.15 13.23 9.74
N THR A 118 1.30 12.61 8.93
CA THR A 118 0.10 11.89 9.37
C THR A 118 0.24 10.42 8.99
N VAL A 119 -0.02 9.53 9.94
CA VAL A 119 -0.09 8.08 9.65
C VAL A 119 -1.40 7.79 8.91
N THR A 120 -1.31 7.01 7.85
CA THR A 120 -2.44 6.55 7.04
C THR A 120 -2.34 5.04 6.84
N ALA A 121 -3.41 4.43 6.30
CA ALA A 121 -3.31 3.08 5.75
C ALA A 121 -2.19 3.00 4.71
N ALA A 122 -1.63 1.79 4.52
CA ALA A 122 -0.64 1.54 3.49
C ALA A 122 -1.17 1.99 2.12
N ARG A 123 -0.35 2.72 1.37
CA ARG A 123 -0.71 3.14 0.03
C ARG A 123 -0.90 1.94 -0.87
N SER A 124 -2.01 1.93 -1.59
CA SER A 124 -2.34 0.87 -2.52
C SER A 124 -1.37 0.88 -3.69
N VAL A 125 -1.18 -0.26 -4.34
CA VAL A 125 -0.52 -0.28 -5.65
C VAL A 125 -1.21 0.62 -6.69
N LEU A 126 -2.52 0.88 -6.52
CA LEU A 126 -3.24 1.85 -7.35
C LEU A 126 -2.76 3.29 -7.12
N ASP A 127 -2.17 3.62 -5.98
CA ASP A 127 -1.65 4.96 -5.72
C ASP A 127 -0.37 5.28 -6.50
N PHE A 128 0.29 4.30 -7.11
CA PHE A 128 1.56 4.50 -7.81
C PHE A 128 1.45 5.58 -8.90
N ARG A 129 2.13 6.71 -8.64
CA ARG A 129 2.16 7.87 -9.55
C ARG A 129 0.75 8.29 -9.99
N ALA A 130 -0.16 8.45 -9.04
CA ALA A 130 -1.53 8.89 -9.30
C ALA A 130 -2.00 10.04 -8.40
N PHE A 131 -2.82 10.94 -8.94
CA PHE A 131 -3.27 12.18 -8.28
C PHE A 131 -4.59 12.05 -7.48
N GLY A 132 -5.19 10.87 -7.42
CA GLY A 132 -6.44 10.63 -6.70
C GLY A 132 -6.21 9.71 -5.51
N SER A 133 -6.81 10.03 -4.36
CA SER A 133 -6.83 9.12 -3.21
C SER A 133 -7.66 7.91 -3.57
N VAL A 134 -6.99 6.76 -3.58
CA VAL A 134 -7.64 5.45 -3.56
C VAL A 134 -8.25 5.31 -2.17
N GLN A 135 -9.57 5.09 -2.08
CA GLN A 135 -10.28 5.13 -0.81
C GLN A 135 -10.42 3.73 -0.22
N HIS A 136 -10.94 2.82 -1.03
CA HIS A 136 -11.33 1.48 -0.62
C HIS A 136 -10.89 0.47 -1.68
N PRO A 137 -9.57 0.33 -1.88
CA PRO A 137 -9.06 -0.63 -2.82
C PRO A 137 -9.41 -2.05 -2.33
N ILE A 138 -9.64 -2.95 -3.26
CA ILE A 138 -9.70 -4.39 -3.02
C ILE A 138 -8.79 -5.09 -4.02
N THR A 139 -8.20 -6.22 -3.63
CA THR A 139 -7.42 -7.05 -4.57
C THR A 139 -8.10 -8.39 -4.75
N ILE A 140 -8.29 -8.79 -6.01
CA ILE A 140 -8.74 -10.12 -6.39
C ILE A 140 -7.51 -10.93 -6.79
N LYS A 141 -7.33 -12.10 -6.18
CA LYS A 141 -6.24 -13.03 -6.47
C LYS A 141 -6.80 -14.29 -7.13
N CYS A 142 -6.25 -14.65 -8.29
CA CYS A 142 -6.59 -15.86 -9.02
C CYS A 142 -5.36 -16.77 -9.11
N ALA A 143 -5.50 -18.05 -8.76
CA ALA A 143 -4.41 -19.02 -8.81
C ALA A 143 -4.44 -19.79 -10.15
N GLU A 144 -3.66 -19.36 -11.15
CA GLU A 144 -3.61 -20.06 -12.44
C GLU A 144 -2.29 -19.81 -13.19
N ALA A 145 -1.44 -20.85 -13.29
CA ALA A 145 -0.15 -20.79 -14.00
C ALA A 145 0.68 -19.53 -13.64
N GLY A 146 0.78 -19.26 -12.33
CA GLY A 146 1.20 -17.99 -11.73
C GLY A 146 0.01 -17.31 -11.02
N TYR A 147 0.27 -16.44 -10.04
CA TYR A 147 -0.82 -15.64 -9.48
C TYR A 147 -1.17 -14.49 -10.42
N MET A 148 -2.47 -14.22 -10.57
CA MET A 148 -2.96 -12.98 -11.17
C MET A 148 -3.62 -12.14 -10.09
N PHE A 149 -3.35 -10.84 -10.11
CA PHE A 149 -3.91 -9.88 -9.17
C PHE A 149 -4.64 -8.79 -9.92
N PHE A 150 -5.85 -8.48 -9.46
CA PHE A 150 -6.64 -7.34 -9.93
C PHE A 150 -6.90 -6.44 -8.74
N THR A 151 -6.20 -5.32 -8.66
CA THR A 151 -6.48 -4.33 -7.62
C THR A 151 -7.42 -3.28 -8.21
N ILE A 152 -8.56 -3.06 -7.56
CA ILE A 152 -9.61 -2.16 -8.03
C ILE A 152 -10.08 -1.24 -6.93
N ASP A 153 -10.44 -0.01 -7.29
CA ASP A 153 -11.11 0.95 -6.44
C ASP A 153 -12.34 1.46 -7.19
N LEU A 154 -13.52 1.16 -6.63
CA LEU A 154 -14.79 1.41 -7.30
C LEU A 154 -15.14 2.90 -7.36
N GLU A 155 -14.71 3.67 -6.37
CA GLU A 155 -15.01 5.10 -6.24
C GLU A 155 -14.20 5.93 -7.24
N SER A 156 -12.88 5.76 -7.28
CA SER A 156 -12.01 6.40 -8.27
C SER A 156 -12.14 5.75 -9.66
N LYS A 157 -12.84 4.61 -9.76
CA LYS A 157 -12.97 3.76 -10.96
C LYS A 157 -11.64 3.28 -11.52
N ARG A 158 -10.62 3.12 -10.68
CA ARG A 158 -9.27 2.74 -11.10
C ARG A 158 -9.07 1.25 -10.93
N ALA A 159 -8.34 0.65 -11.85
CA ALA A 159 -7.98 -0.75 -11.78
C ALA A 159 -6.55 -0.97 -12.26
N LEU A 160 -5.93 -2.03 -11.74
CA LEU A 160 -4.62 -2.50 -12.15
C LEU A 160 -4.68 -4.02 -12.26
N PHE A 161 -4.17 -4.53 -13.38
CA PHE A 161 -3.98 -5.95 -13.57
C PHE A 161 -2.49 -6.26 -13.51
N GLU A 162 -2.16 -7.27 -12.74
CA GLU A 162 -0.81 -7.76 -12.56
C GLU A 162 -0.79 -9.28 -12.72
N ARG A 163 0.15 -9.77 -13.52
CA ARG A 163 0.52 -11.19 -13.50
C ARG A 163 1.80 -11.35 -12.70
N ASP A 164 1.88 -12.33 -11.82
CA ASP A 164 3.10 -12.61 -11.05
C ASP A 164 4.29 -12.86 -11.99
N GLY A 165 5.42 -12.20 -11.70
CA GLY A 165 6.61 -12.18 -12.58
C GLY A 165 6.41 -11.57 -13.97
N GLY A 166 5.21 -11.08 -14.30
CA GLY A 166 4.85 -10.58 -15.63
C GLY A 166 4.66 -9.06 -15.72
N PRO A 167 4.16 -8.57 -16.87
CA PRO A 167 3.82 -7.16 -17.06
C PRO A 167 2.66 -6.70 -16.17
N ILE A 168 2.60 -5.38 -15.99
CA ILE A 168 1.57 -4.70 -15.22
C ILE A 168 0.80 -3.77 -16.16
N TYR A 169 -0.53 -3.80 -16.07
CA TYR A 169 -1.41 -3.11 -16.99
C TYR A 169 -2.41 -2.23 -16.23
N ARG A 170 -2.50 -0.97 -16.64
CA ARG A 170 -3.53 -0.06 -16.13
C ARG A 170 -4.88 -0.38 -16.76
N ALA A 171 -5.91 -0.35 -15.94
CA ALA A 171 -7.28 -0.63 -16.32
C ALA A 171 -8.23 0.38 -15.68
N GLN A 172 -9.52 0.26 -15.98
CA GLN A 172 -10.57 1.11 -15.42
C GLN A 172 -11.79 0.28 -15.07
N VAL A 173 -12.47 0.63 -13.97
CA VAL A 173 -13.80 0.08 -13.67
C VAL A 173 -14.80 0.71 -14.63
N ALA A 174 -15.42 -0.13 -15.46
CA ALA A 174 -16.36 0.27 -16.49
C ALA A 174 -17.79 0.35 -15.95
N ALA A 175 -18.19 -0.65 -15.17
CA ALA A 175 -19.52 -0.75 -14.59
C ALA A 175 -19.51 -1.60 -13.31
N VAL A 176 -20.46 -1.32 -12.43
CA VAL A 176 -20.79 -2.14 -11.27
C VAL A 176 -22.28 -2.44 -11.34
N ARG A 177 -22.65 -3.72 -11.33
CA ARG A 177 -24.04 -4.19 -11.44
C ARG A 177 -24.29 -5.23 -10.36
N GLY A 178 -24.76 -4.78 -9.20
CA GLY A 178 -24.86 -5.66 -8.03
C GLY A 178 -23.49 -6.20 -7.63
N ASP A 179 -23.33 -7.52 -7.65
CA ASP A 179 -22.08 -8.20 -7.32
C ASP A 179 -21.07 -8.28 -8.47
N ASP A 180 -21.48 -7.90 -9.68
CA ASP A 180 -20.64 -7.99 -10.87
C ASP A 180 -19.92 -6.66 -11.13
N ILE A 181 -18.61 -6.74 -11.28
CA ILE A 181 -17.73 -5.61 -11.56
C ILE A 181 -17.07 -5.84 -12.92
N ASP A 182 -17.30 -4.92 -13.85
CA ASP A 182 -16.66 -4.92 -15.16
C ASP A 182 -15.45 -4.00 -15.16
N ILE A 183 -14.33 -4.53 -15.66
CA ILE A 183 -13.05 -3.85 -15.78
C ILE A 183 -12.65 -3.82 -17.25
N LEU A 184 -12.35 -2.64 -17.76
CA LEU A 184 -11.82 -2.42 -19.11
C LEU A 184 -10.32 -2.19 -19.04
N MET A 185 -9.59 -2.94 -19.86
CA MET A 185 -8.15 -2.77 -20.00
C MET A 185 -7.88 -1.54 -20.88
N LYS A 186 -6.97 -0.65 -20.46
CA LYS A 186 -6.66 0.54 -21.26
C LYS A 186 -5.82 0.20 -22.49
N GLU A 187 -4.96 -0.82 -22.37
CA GLU A 187 -4.05 -1.28 -23.42
C GLU A 187 -3.90 -2.81 -23.30
N GLY A 188 -4.08 -3.54 -24.40
CA GLY A 188 -3.75 -4.98 -24.50
C GLY A 188 -4.92 -5.96 -24.44
N THR A 189 -4.57 -7.23 -24.22
CA THR A 189 -5.49 -8.38 -24.04
C THR A 189 -5.31 -8.93 -22.63
N PRO A 190 -6.37 -9.25 -21.86
CA PRO A 190 -7.79 -9.24 -22.23
C PRO A 190 -8.32 -7.84 -22.54
N GLY A 191 -9.40 -7.72 -23.31
CA GLY A 191 -10.04 -6.41 -23.56
C GLY A 191 -10.95 -6.01 -22.41
N ARG A 192 -11.65 -6.99 -21.83
CA ARG A 192 -12.55 -6.82 -20.69
C ARG A 192 -12.42 -7.97 -19.71
N ILE A 193 -12.62 -7.66 -18.44
CA ILE A 193 -12.63 -8.61 -17.34
C ILE A 193 -13.91 -8.38 -16.54
N SER A 194 -14.61 -9.45 -16.19
CA SER A 194 -15.79 -9.39 -15.31
C SER A 194 -15.53 -10.20 -14.05
N TRP A 195 -15.64 -9.57 -12.90
CA TRP A 195 -15.52 -10.19 -11.58
C TRP A 195 -16.90 -10.31 -10.94
N SER A 196 -17.26 -11.50 -10.46
CA SER A 196 -18.49 -11.73 -9.69
C SER A 196 -18.13 -12.04 -8.23
N ARG A 197 -18.53 -11.15 -7.31
CA ARG A 197 -18.21 -11.30 -5.88
C ARG A 197 -18.85 -12.54 -5.26
N SER A 198 -20.16 -12.74 -5.48
CA SER A 198 -20.89 -13.89 -4.94
C SER A 198 -20.45 -15.20 -5.57
N GLY A 199 -20.20 -15.20 -6.88
CA GLY A 199 -19.67 -16.38 -7.58
C GLY A 199 -18.21 -16.68 -7.27
N ARG A 200 -17.46 -15.70 -6.72
CA ARG A 200 -16.00 -15.73 -6.57
C ARG A 200 -15.28 -16.10 -7.87
N THR A 201 -15.83 -15.66 -8.99
CA THR A 201 -15.33 -15.99 -10.33
C THR A 201 -14.96 -14.77 -11.13
N ILE A 202 -13.84 -14.87 -11.84
CA ILE A 202 -13.45 -13.91 -12.87
C ILE A 202 -13.66 -14.51 -14.25
N THR A 203 -14.08 -13.69 -15.22
CA THR A 203 -14.15 -14.07 -16.62
C THR A 203 -13.38 -13.09 -17.47
N PHE A 204 -12.64 -13.60 -18.45
CA PHE A 204 -11.86 -12.82 -19.39
C PHE A 204 -12.57 -12.77 -20.74
N GLU A 205 -12.59 -11.60 -21.36
CA GLU A 205 -13.08 -11.40 -22.72
C GLU A 205 -11.98 -10.73 -23.52
N SER A 206 -11.58 -11.34 -24.64
CA SER A 206 -10.59 -10.76 -25.55
C SER A 206 -11.19 -9.61 -26.37
N ALA A 207 -10.34 -8.86 -27.06
CA ALA A 207 -10.76 -7.68 -27.83
C ALA A 207 -11.74 -8.00 -28.98
N ASP A 208 -11.77 -9.25 -29.45
CA ASP A 208 -12.70 -9.77 -30.45
C ASP A 208 -14.04 -10.28 -29.86
N GLY A 209 -14.25 -10.13 -28.55
CA GLY A 209 -15.47 -10.53 -27.86
C GLY A 209 -15.52 -12.00 -27.45
N ASN A 210 -14.45 -12.77 -27.66
CA ASN A 210 -14.42 -14.16 -27.22
C ASN A 210 -14.29 -14.25 -25.70
N ARG A 211 -15.31 -14.83 -25.06
CA ARG A 211 -15.38 -14.97 -23.61
C ARG A 211 -14.80 -16.32 -23.17
N GLY A 212 -13.78 -16.26 -22.32
CA GLY A 212 -13.16 -17.44 -21.71
C GLY A 212 -14.03 -18.07 -20.62
N SER A 213 -13.63 -19.26 -20.17
CA SER A 213 -14.30 -19.93 -19.05
C SER A 213 -14.07 -19.18 -17.73
N PRO A 214 -15.08 -19.11 -16.84
CA PRO A 214 -14.92 -18.51 -15.51
C PRO A 214 -13.84 -19.23 -14.69
N ARG A 215 -13.09 -18.46 -13.91
CA ARG A 215 -12.00 -18.95 -13.05
C ARG A 215 -12.23 -18.55 -11.61
N GLN A 216 -11.92 -19.44 -10.68
CA GLN A 216 -12.07 -19.20 -9.24
C GLN A 216 -10.99 -18.28 -8.71
N CYS A 217 -11.40 -17.28 -7.93
CA CYS A 217 -10.53 -16.29 -7.32
C CYS A 217 -11.01 -15.93 -5.91
N GLU A 218 -10.22 -15.12 -5.22
CA GLU A 218 -10.53 -14.65 -3.88
C GLU A 218 -10.26 -13.16 -3.74
N GLU A 219 -11.11 -12.48 -2.98
CA GLU A 219 -10.81 -11.12 -2.54
C GLU A 219 -9.88 -11.21 -1.32
N ILE A 220 -8.75 -10.51 -1.41
CA ILE A 220 -7.71 -10.46 -0.38
C ILE A 220 -7.49 -9.01 0.06
N ALA A 221 -6.68 -8.85 1.11
CA ALA A 221 -6.23 -7.53 1.53
C ALA A 221 -5.60 -6.76 0.35
N PRO A 222 -5.80 -5.44 0.27
CA PRO A 222 -5.31 -4.66 -0.85
C PRO A 222 -3.79 -4.72 -0.94
N ARG A 223 -3.27 -4.99 -2.13
CA ARG A 223 -1.83 -4.96 -2.36
C ARG A 223 -1.30 -3.54 -2.25
N THR A 224 -0.12 -3.42 -1.67
CA THR A 224 0.49 -2.13 -1.37
C THR A 224 1.55 -1.75 -2.39
N MET A 225 2.04 -0.52 -2.26
CA MET A 225 3.19 -0.02 -2.99
C MET A 225 4.47 -0.84 -2.81
N ILE A 226 4.61 -1.56 -1.69
CA ILE A 226 5.79 -2.35 -1.35
C ILE A 226 5.96 -3.51 -2.32
N GLU A 227 4.89 -4.28 -2.55
CA GLU A 227 4.94 -5.41 -3.47
C GLU A 227 5.16 -4.98 -4.91
N TYR A 228 4.59 -3.83 -5.32
CA TYR A 228 4.79 -3.28 -6.65
C TYR A 228 6.23 -2.85 -6.88
N HIS A 229 6.81 -2.13 -5.92
CA HIS A 229 8.17 -1.61 -6.08
C HIS A 229 9.22 -2.73 -6.04
N ASN A 230 9.02 -3.78 -5.24
CA ASN A 230 9.90 -4.94 -5.22
C ASN A 230 10.01 -5.65 -6.58
N ARG A 231 8.98 -5.53 -7.44
CA ARG A 231 8.98 -6.11 -8.80
C ARG A 231 9.69 -5.26 -9.85
N LEU A 232 9.93 -3.98 -9.57
CA LEU A 232 10.61 -3.06 -10.49
C LEU A 232 12.13 -2.98 -10.27
N ARG A 233 12.65 -3.71 -9.28
CA ARG A 233 14.10 -3.84 -9.01
C ARG A 233 14.68 -4.99 -9.82
#